data_AF-A0A222P5Q0-F1
#
_entry.id   AF-A0A222P5Q0-F1
#
_cell.length_a   1.000
_cell.length_b   1.000
_cell.length_c   1.000
_cell.angle_alpha   90.00
_cell.angle_beta   90.00
_cell.angle_gamma   90.00
#
_symmetry.space_group_name_H-M   'P 1'
#
loop_
_entity.id
_entity.type
_entity.pdbx_description
1 polymer ?
#
loop_
_entity_poly.entity_id
_entity_poly.type
_entity_poly.pdbx_seq_one_letter_code
_entity_poly.pdbx_strand_id
1 'polypeptide(L)'
;MSKLERLTALKETMEIKEKEATEKIGKGDLQGAIDALREAMQSYLSEMGDLSKYKKELPTLQTYKEEALRPIYDNFKEWEVDLERELRQKESHRQTAEVYRQQERVRQEERRAEEERRAEEERRAEEEQRAEEERRAEEEQRAEEEKRAEEEKRAEEEKRAEEEKRAEEEKRGKEQEKIQNFLVKAQGAVDEYEQKITKLLPQVTSTRGRAIQRAAQTLYEDLTGALSLLRGDPTSEGVENFKTKFRESVDDAIKGDLSTEPTLYQAAIKMLKNIANCFISLFGIDKNRLYATDSKIVQEVKAIRSNLLEAEKSGPEPDASSRAQL
;
A
#
# COMPACT_ATOMS: atom_id res chain seq x y z
N MET A 1 12.40 -0.31 57.58
CA MET A 1 12.62 -1.37 56.59
C MET A 1 14.05 -1.33 56.11
N SER A 2 14.76 -2.45 56.19
CA SER A 2 16.06 -2.66 55.55
C SER A 2 15.93 -2.47 54.03
N LYS A 3 17.04 -2.14 53.35
CA LYS A 3 17.04 -2.06 51.87
C LYS A 3 16.69 -3.42 51.26
N LEU A 4 17.10 -4.52 51.89
CA LEU A 4 16.75 -5.88 51.46
C LEU A 4 15.23 -6.13 51.52
N GLU A 5 14.56 -5.68 52.59
CA GLU A 5 13.10 -5.81 52.75
C GLU A 5 12.33 -5.03 51.67
N ARG A 6 12.87 -3.88 51.23
CA ARG A 6 12.30 -3.12 50.11
C ARG A 6 12.48 -3.85 48.78
N LEU A 7 13.62 -4.52 48.56
CA LEU A 7 13.87 -5.29 47.35
C LEU A 7 12.99 -6.56 47.29
N THR A 8 12.73 -7.20 48.42
CA THR A 8 11.79 -8.33 48.49
C THR A 8 10.36 -7.87 48.22
N ALA A 9 9.93 -6.74 48.80
CA ALA A 9 8.62 -6.16 48.49
C ALA A 9 8.51 -5.74 47.02
N LEU A 10 9.58 -5.19 46.44
CA LEU A 10 9.66 -4.86 45.01
C LEU A 10 9.44 -6.13 44.16
N LYS A 11 10.09 -7.23 44.50
CA LYS A 11 9.90 -8.51 43.78
C LYS A 11 8.43 -8.92 43.78
N GLU A 12 7.77 -8.88 44.93
CA GLU A 12 6.35 -9.21 45.05
C GLU A 12 5.48 -8.27 44.20
N THR A 13 5.77 -6.96 44.20
CA THR A 13 5.04 -6.01 43.35
C THR A 13 5.24 -6.27 41.85
N MET A 14 6.44 -6.67 41.43
CA MET A 14 6.70 -7.04 40.04
C MET A 14 5.93 -8.31 39.66
N GLU A 15 5.92 -9.35 40.50
CA GLU A 15 5.13 -10.57 40.27
C GLU A 15 3.61 -10.30 40.21
N ILE A 16 3.11 -9.32 40.98
CA ILE A 16 1.72 -8.87 40.89
C ILE A 16 1.46 -8.18 39.54
N LYS A 17 2.36 -7.31 39.11
CA LYS A 17 2.25 -6.60 37.83
C LYS A 17 2.37 -7.54 36.63
N GLU A 18 3.16 -8.60 36.74
CA GLU A 18 3.20 -9.69 35.75
C GLU A 18 1.81 -10.34 35.61
N LYS A 19 1.17 -10.70 36.71
CA LYS A 19 -0.19 -11.28 36.70
C LYS A 19 -1.20 -10.30 36.12
N GLU A 20 -1.14 -9.02 36.52
CA GLU A 20 -1.99 -7.96 35.97
C GLU A 20 -1.82 -7.85 34.44
N ALA A 21 -0.58 -7.89 33.94
CA ALA A 21 -0.29 -7.86 32.51
C ALA A 21 -0.87 -9.09 31.80
N THR A 22 -0.69 -10.30 32.34
CA THR A 22 -1.27 -11.52 31.74
C THR A 22 -2.81 -11.50 31.69
N GLU A 23 -3.46 -10.95 32.72
CA GLU A 23 -4.92 -10.81 32.74
C GLU A 23 -5.40 -9.82 31.68
N LYS A 24 -4.69 -8.69 31.52
CA LYS A 24 -5.01 -7.69 30.50
C LYS A 24 -4.79 -8.23 29.07
N ILE A 25 -3.73 -9.00 28.86
CA ILE A 25 -3.50 -9.74 27.60
C ILE A 25 -4.69 -10.68 27.31
N GLY A 26 -5.14 -11.44 28.31
CA GLY A 26 -6.30 -12.33 28.17
C GLY A 26 -7.61 -11.61 27.83
N LYS A 27 -7.76 -10.35 28.24
CA LYS A 27 -8.90 -9.47 27.90
C LYS A 27 -8.71 -8.73 26.56
N GLY A 28 -7.55 -8.87 25.92
CA GLY A 28 -7.21 -8.17 24.68
C GLY A 28 -6.76 -6.72 24.86
N ASP A 29 -6.56 -6.25 26.08
CA ASP A 29 -6.04 -4.92 26.41
C ASP A 29 -4.50 -4.94 26.43
N LEU A 30 -3.92 -4.93 25.23
CA LEU A 30 -2.47 -4.97 25.07
C LEU A 30 -1.79 -3.70 25.60
N GLN A 31 -2.44 -2.53 25.45
CA GLN A 31 -1.88 -1.27 25.92
C GLN A 31 -1.81 -1.23 27.45
N GLY A 32 -2.90 -1.61 28.13
CA GLY A 32 -2.90 -1.67 29.59
C GLY A 32 -1.93 -2.71 30.14
N ALA A 33 -1.63 -3.78 29.40
CA ALA A 33 -0.59 -4.76 29.75
C ALA A 33 0.81 -4.16 29.65
N ILE A 34 1.12 -3.45 28.55
CA ILE A 34 2.38 -2.72 28.37
C ILE A 34 2.60 -1.70 29.50
N ASP A 35 1.56 -0.93 29.84
CA ASP A 35 1.64 0.08 30.89
C ASP A 35 1.93 -0.55 32.26
N ALA A 36 1.31 -1.69 32.59
CA ALA A 36 1.57 -2.42 33.83
C ALA A 36 3.03 -2.92 33.92
N LEU A 37 3.59 -3.42 32.80
CA LEU A 37 4.99 -3.84 32.73
C LEU A 37 5.94 -2.65 32.89
N ARG A 38 5.64 -1.52 32.25
CA ARG A 38 6.42 -0.27 32.35
C ARG A 38 6.46 0.28 33.76
N GLU A 39 5.33 0.31 34.46
CA GLU A 39 5.25 0.73 35.87
C GLU A 39 6.15 -0.14 36.76
N ALA A 40 6.16 -1.45 36.54
CA ALA A 40 7.00 -2.39 37.27
C ALA A 40 8.50 -2.17 36.98
N MET A 41 8.85 -1.97 35.70
CA MET A 41 10.23 -1.67 35.28
C MET A 41 10.72 -0.33 35.80
N GLN A 42 9.86 0.70 35.85
CA GLN A 42 10.19 2.00 36.41
C GLN A 42 10.43 1.92 37.92
N SER A 43 9.60 1.16 38.63
CA SER A 43 9.76 0.88 40.06
C SER A 43 11.07 0.16 40.35
N TYR A 44 11.46 -0.80 39.49
CA TYR A 44 12.76 -1.44 39.54
C TYR A 44 13.91 -0.43 39.36
N LEU A 45 13.89 0.38 38.30
CA LEU A 45 14.98 1.34 38.04
C LEU A 45 15.15 2.36 39.19
N SER A 46 14.03 2.82 39.76
CA SER A 46 14.02 3.73 40.90
C SER A 46 14.69 3.13 42.13
N GLU A 47 14.33 1.90 42.51
CA GLU A 47 14.89 1.23 43.69
C GLU A 47 16.36 0.81 43.49
N MET A 48 16.78 0.54 42.25
CA MET A 48 18.15 0.15 41.90
C MET A 48 19.15 1.31 41.84
N GLY A 49 18.68 2.54 41.56
CA GLY A 49 19.54 3.72 41.46
C GLY A 49 20.27 4.08 42.77
N ASP A 50 19.76 3.59 43.91
CA ASP A 50 20.20 3.98 45.26
C ASP A 50 21.05 2.93 46.00
N LEU A 51 21.42 1.83 45.34
CA LEU A 51 22.15 0.72 45.99
C LEU A 51 23.55 1.12 46.50
N SER A 52 24.21 2.07 45.86
CA SER A 52 25.56 2.55 46.23
C SER A 52 25.63 3.22 47.61
N LYS A 53 24.48 3.64 48.16
CA LYS A 53 24.37 4.25 49.50
C LYS A 53 24.56 3.23 50.63
N TYR A 54 24.46 1.93 50.35
CA TYR A 54 24.47 0.86 51.34
C TYR A 54 25.75 0.02 51.29
N LYS A 55 26.92 0.66 51.49
CA LYS A 55 28.26 0.03 51.32
C LYS A 55 28.49 -1.29 52.06
N LYS A 56 27.91 -1.48 53.27
CA LYS A 56 28.13 -2.69 54.09
C LYS A 56 27.32 -3.90 53.62
N GLU A 57 26.18 -3.67 52.98
CA GLU A 57 25.25 -4.70 52.49
C GLU A 57 25.28 -4.80 50.96
N LEU A 58 26.20 -4.08 50.31
CA LEU A 58 26.28 -3.97 48.86
C LEU A 58 26.43 -5.34 48.16
N PRO A 59 27.28 -6.28 48.63
CA PRO A 59 27.43 -7.57 47.97
C PRO A 59 26.15 -8.41 48.00
N THR A 60 25.47 -8.46 49.15
CA THR A 60 24.22 -9.23 49.30
C THR A 60 23.07 -8.63 48.50
N LEU A 61 22.98 -7.30 48.43
CA LEU A 61 21.99 -6.60 47.61
C LEU A 61 22.27 -6.75 46.10
N GLN A 62 23.54 -6.80 45.69
CA GLN A 62 23.93 -7.05 44.30
C GLN A 62 23.57 -8.48 43.87
N THR A 63 23.89 -9.49 44.69
CA THR A 63 23.50 -10.88 44.43
C THR A 63 21.98 -11.00 44.31
N TYR A 64 21.22 -10.43 45.25
CA TYR A 64 19.75 -10.48 45.19
C TYR A 64 19.18 -9.80 43.94
N LYS A 65 19.76 -8.66 43.54
CA LYS A 65 19.38 -7.98 42.30
C LYS A 65 19.60 -8.87 41.08
N GLU A 66 20.78 -9.47 40.97
CA GLU A 66 21.18 -10.28 39.80
C GLU A 66 20.41 -11.60 39.73
N GLU A 67 20.17 -12.26 40.87
CA GLU A 67 19.52 -13.56 40.91
C GLU A 67 17.99 -13.49 40.90
N ALA A 68 17.39 -12.54 41.61
CA ALA A 68 15.93 -12.54 41.82
C ALA A 68 15.18 -11.51 40.96
N LEU A 69 15.74 -10.32 40.74
CA LEU A 69 15.02 -9.21 40.11
C LEU A 69 15.40 -8.99 38.66
N ARG A 70 16.66 -9.24 38.29
CA ARG A 70 17.14 -9.07 36.92
C ARG A 70 16.42 -9.98 35.91
N PRO A 71 16.18 -11.28 36.19
CA PRO A 71 15.47 -12.14 35.26
C PRO A 71 14.02 -11.66 35.01
N ILE A 72 13.35 -11.17 36.05
CA ILE A 72 11.97 -10.64 35.94
C ILE A 72 11.98 -9.37 35.08
N TYR A 73 12.94 -8.47 35.31
CA TYR A 73 13.09 -7.25 34.51
C TYR A 73 13.36 -7.55 33.02
N ASP A 74 14.27 -8.48 32.74
CA ASP A 74 14.61 -8.85 31.37
C ASP A 74 13.40 -9.51 30.68
N ASN A 75 12.64 -10.36 31.38
CA ASN A 75 11.37 -10.93 30.88
C ASN A 75 10.32 -9.84 30.57
N PHE A 76 10.15 -8.85 31.44
CA PHE A 76 9.19 -7.75 31.21
C PHE A 76 9.58 -6.91 30.00
N LYS A 77 10.87 -6.71 29.79
CA LYS A 77 11.38 -5.98 28.63
C LYS A 77 11.15 -6.73 27.32
N GLU A 78 11.32 -8.06 27.33
CA GLU A 78 10.98 -8.89 26.17
C GLU A 78 9.47 -8.84 25.87
N TRP A 79 8.63 -9.00 26.90
CA TRP A 79 7.18 -8.90 26.76
C TRP A 79 6.72 -7.54 26.26
N GLU A 80 7.31 -6.43 26.73
CA GLU A 80 6.99 -5.09 26.24
C GLU A 80 7.18 -5.00 24.72
N VAL A 81 8.31 -5.48 24.21
CA VAL A 81 8.63 -5.45 22.77
C VAL A 81 7.65 -6.32 21.97
N ASP A 82 7.32 -7.50 22.46
CA ASP A 82 6.39 -8.41 21.78
C ASP A 82 4.96 -7.87 21.77
N LEU A 83 4.50 -7.30 22.89
CA LEU A 83 3.17 -6.69 23.00
C LEU A 83 3.05 -5.44 22.13
N GLU A 84 4.09 -4.60 22.06
CA GLU A 84 4.11 -3.44 21.17
C GLU A 84 4.04 -3.86 19.70
N ARG A 85 4.73 -4.95 19.34
CA ARG A 85 4.67 -5.50 17.98
C ARG A 85 3.27 -5.99 17.65
N GLU A 86 2.63 -6.73 18.56
CA GLU A 86 1.26 -7.23 18.36
C GLU A 86 0.26 -6.07 18.26
N LEU A 87 0.39 -5.06 19.12
CA LEU A 87 -0.44 -3.87 19.09
C LEU A 87 -0.34 -3.13 17.74
N ARG A 88 0.88 -2.91 17.24
CA ARG A 88 1.10 -2.30 15.91
C ARG A 88 0.49 -3.11 14.78
N GLN A 89 0.60 -4.43 14.82
CA GLN A 89 -0.01 -5.30 13.83
C GLN A 89 -1.54 -5.20 13.85
N LYS A 90 -2.16 -5.22 15.04
CA LYS A 90 -3.61 -5.04 15.20
C LYS A 90 -4.08 -3.67 14.72
N GLU A 91 -3.34 -2.61 15.02
CA GLU A 91 -3.65 -1.26 14.53
C GLU A 91 -3.54 -1.16 13.01
N SER A 92 -2.49 -1.73 12.41
CA SER A 92 -2.33 -1.79 10.95
C SER A 92 -3.50 -2.53 10.27
N HIS A 93 -3.90 -3.67 10.83
CA HIS A 93 -5.06 -4.42 10.34
C HIS A 93 -6.37 -3.65 10.52
N ARG A 94 -6.54 -2.95 11.64
CA ARG A 94 -7.70 -2.10 11.89
C ARG A 94 -7.79 -0.95 10.88
N GLN A 95 -6.69 -0.26 10.62
CA GLN A 95 -6.60 0.82 9.63
C GLN A 95 -6.94 0.30 8.22
N THR A 96 -6.36 -0.85 7.85
CA THR A 96 -6.65 -1.49 6.57
C THR A 96 -8.13 -1.84 6.45
N ALA A 97 -8.73 -2.45 7.48
CA ALA A 97 -10.14 -2.80 7.51
C ALA A 97 -11.06 -1.56 7.50
N GLU A 98 -10.63 -0.43 8.07
CA GLU A 98 -11.35 0.83 8.02
C GLU A 98 -11.35 1.44 6.62
N VAL A 99 -10.20 1.42 5.93
CA VAL A 99 -10.12 1.82 4.50
C VAL A 99 -11.06 0.98 3.64
N TYR A 100 -11.07 -0.35 3.81
CA TYR A 100 -12.01 -1.22 3.08
C TYR A 100 -13.47 -0.91 3.40
N ARG A 101 -13.82 -0.69 4.68
CA ARG A 101 -15.18 -0.30 5.06
C ARG A 101 -15.59 1.05 4.47
N GLN A 102 -14.66 2.00 4.38
CA GLN A 102 -14.93 3.30 3.80
C GLN A 102 -15.16 3.19 2.28
N GLN A 103 -14.38 2.38 1.59
CA GLN A 103 -14.60 2.09 0.17
C GLN A 103 -15.95 1.41 -0.09
N GLU A 104 -16.35 0.45 0.76
CA GLU A 104 -17.68 -0.17 0.67
C GLU A 104 -18.81 0.85 0.86
N ARG A 105 -18.68 1.77 1.81
CA ARG A 105 -19.66 2.84 2.02
C ARG A 105 -19.80 3.74 0.80
N VAL A 106 -18.67 4.16 0.21
CA VAL A 106 -18.67 4.97 -1.02
C VAL A 106 -19.37 4.22 -2.16
N ARG A 107 -19.03 2.95 -2.39
CA ARG A 107 -19.71 2.12 -3.42
C ARG A 107 -21.20 1.93 -3.16
N GLN A 108 -21.64 1.94 -1.90
CA GLN A 108 -23.05 1.83 -1.57
C GLN A 108 -23.79 3.15 -1.81
N GLU A 109 -23.16 4.28 -1.51
CA GLU A 109 -23.69 5.61 -1.81
C GLU A 109 -23.81 5.85 -3.32
N GLU A 110 -22.80 5.44 -4.11
CA GLU A 110 -22.85 5.51 -5.58
C GLU A 110 -24.02 4.69 -6.14
N ARG A 111 -24.23 3.46 -5.65
CA ARG A 111 -25.36 2.62 -6.09
C ARG A 111 -26.72 3.24 -5.77
N ARG A 112 -26.86 3.87 -4.60
CA ARG A 112 -28.10 4.58 -4.23
C ARG A 112 -28.34 5.79 -5.13
N ALA A 113 -27.30 6.57 -5.41
CA ALA A 113 -27.41 7.72 -6.32
C ALA A 113 -27.79 7.30 -7.75
N GLU A 114 -27.28 6.15 -8.22
CA GLU A 114 -27.67 5.59 -9.51
C GLU A 114 -29.14 5.12 -9.54
N GLU A 115 -29.61 4.44 -8.49
CA GLU A 115 -31.02 4.06 -8.36
C GLU A 115 -31.96 5.27 -8.32
N GLU A 116 -31.59 6.34 -7.61
CA GLU A 116 -32.40 7.56 -7.51
C GLU A 116 -32.49 8.29 -8.85
N ARG A 117 -31.38 8.35 -9.61
CA ARG A 117 -31.38 8.89 -10.99
C ARG A 117 -32.28 8.10 -11.93
N ARG A 118 -32.25 6.76 -11.87
CA ARG A 118 -33.12 5.91 -12.70
C ARG A 118 -34.59 6.13 -12.38
N ALA A 119 -34.94 6.28 -11.09
CA ALA A 119 -36.30 6.59 -10.68
C ALA A 119 -36.77 7.98 -11.14
N GLU A 120 -35.87 8.98 -11.17
CA GLU A 120 -36.20 10.31 -11.72
C GLU A 120 -36.38 10.27 -13.24
N GLU A 121 -35.55 9.52 -13.97
CA GLU A 121 -35.66 9.32 -15.41
C GLU A 121 -36.98 8.63 -15.79
N GLU A 122 -37.42 7.64 -15.01
CA GLU A 122 -38.70 6.95 -15.21
C GLU A 122 -39.90 7.88 -14.98
N ARG A 123 -39.85 8.75 -13.95
CA ARG A 123 -40.90 9.75 -13.70
C ARG A 123 -40.99 10.80 -14.80
N ARG A 124 -39.85 11.26 -15.33
CA ARG A 124 -39.82 12.20 -16.46
C ARG A 124 -40.40 11.56 -17.73
N ALA A 125 -40.09 10.30 -18.00
CA ALA A 125 -40.65 9.57 -19.14
C ALA A 125 -42.18 9.40 -19.04
N GLU A 126 -42.71 9.12 -17.83
CA GLU A 126 -44.17 9.12 -17.60
C GLU A 126 -44.80 10.50 -17.82
N GLU A 127 -44.13 11.57 -17.36
CA GLU A 127 -44.62 12.95 -17.51
C GLU A 127 -44.62 13.39 -19.00
N GLU A 128 -43.61 12.98 -19.76
CA GLU A 128 -43.50 13.21 -21.20
C GLU A 128 -44.59 12.46 -21.99
N GLN A 129 -44.90 11.21 -21.62
CA GLN A 129 -46.02 10.47 -22.22
C GLN A 129 -47.38 11.11 -21.95
N ARG A 130 -47.59 11.64 -20.73
CA ARG A 130 -48.83 12.39 -20.41
C ARG A 130 -48.92 13.69 -21.19
N ALA A 131 -47.83 14.42 -21.33
CA ALA A 131 -47.78 15.63 -22.14
C ALA A 131 -47.98 15.34 -23.64
N GLU A 132 -47.50 14.19 -24.13
CA GLU A 132 -47.75 13.74 -25.52
C GLU A 132 -49.21 13.31 -25.72
N GLU A 133 -49.84 12.64 -24.75
CA GLU A 133 -51.28 12.34 -24.77
C GLU A 133 -52.13 13.62 -24.76
N GLU A 134 -51.77 14.61 -23.94
CA GLU A 134 -52.46 15.90 -23.87
C GLU A 134 -52.26 16.71 -25.16
N ARG A 135 -51.06 16.66 -25.75
CA ARG A 135 -50.79 17.24 -27.07
C ARG A 135 -51.56 16.55 -28.19
N ARG A 136 -51.71 15.23 -28.18
CA ARG A 136 -52.53 14.51 -29.18
C ARG A 136 -54.03 14.83 -29.03
N ALA A 137 -54.49 15.07 -27.81
CA ALA A 137 -55.86 15.56 -27.56
C ALA A 137 -56.04 17.03 -28.05
N GLU A 138 -55.01 17.87 -27.98
CA GLU A 138 -55.00 19.22 -28.60
C GLU A 138 -54.79 19.20 -30.13
N GLU A 139 -54.08 18.21 -30.67
CA GLU A 139 -53.82 18.05 -32.12
C GLU A 139 -55.10 17.67 -32.89
N GLU A 140 -56.09 17.06 -32.23
CA GLU A 140 -57.43 16.88 -32.78
C GLU A 140 -58.24 18.20 -32.84
N GLN A 141 -57.73 19.29 -32.25
CA GLN A 141 -58.38 20.61 -32.26
C GLN A 141 -57.67 21.72 -33.04
N ARG A 142 -56.41 21.59 -33.47
CA ARG A 142 -55.70 22.72 -34.13
C ARG A 142 -54.90 22.34 -35.36
N ALA A 143 -55.62 22.27 -36.47
CA ALA A 143 -55.10 22.66 -37.77
C ALA A 143 -54.97 24.20 -37.83
N GLU A 144 -53.80 24.77 -37.54
CA GLU A 144 -53.29 26.00 -38.18
C GLU A 144 -51.90 26.43 -37.65
N GLU A 145 -51.03 26.74 -38.61
CA GLU A 145 -49.91 27.70 -38.56
C GLU A 145 -48.64 27.42 -37.71
N GLU A 146 -47.64 26.91 -38.42
CA GLU A 146 -46.42 27.68 -38.77
C GLU A 146 -45.65 28.35 -37.61
N LYS A 147 -44.78 27.58 -36.93
CA LYS A 147 -43.51 28.06 -36.33
C LYS A 147 -42.61 26.89 -35.86
N ARG A 148 -42.17 26.06 -36.80
CA ARG A 148 -41.05 25.11 -36.61
C ARG A 148 -39.77 25.75 -37.12
N ALA A 149 -38.80 26.08 -36.24
CA ALA A 149 -37.38 26.15 -36.62
C ALA A 149 -36.39 26.36 -35.45
N GLU A 150 -36.79 26.90 -34.30
CA GLU A 150 -35.80 27.37 -33.29
C GLU A 150 -35.70 26.51 -32.01
N GLU A 151 -36.74 25.78 -31.62
CA GLU A 151 -36.72 24.92 -30.41
C GLU A 151 -36.13 23.52 -30.63
N GLU A 152 -36.18 23.00 -31.86
CA GLU A 152 -35.68 21.66 -32.19
C GLU A 152 -34.15 21.57 -32.08
N LYS A 153 -33.43 22.68 -32.27
CA LYS A 153 -31.96 22.73 -32.12
C LYS A 153 -31.48 22.76 -30.66
N ARG A 154 -32.27 23.29 -29.72
CA ARG A 154 -31.88 23.35 -28.30
C ARG A 154 -32.04 22.01 -27.58
N ALA A 155 -33.10 21.27 -27.87
CA ALA A 155 -33.33 19.95 -27.28
C ALA A 155 -32.31 18.90 -27.78
N GLU A 156 -31.82 19.03 -29.01
CA GLU A 156 -30.78 18.15 -29.57
C GLU A 156 -29.38 18.43 -28.99
N GLU A 157 -29.05 19.70 -28.69
CA GLU A 157 -27.80 20.08 -28.02
C GLU A 157 -27.74 19.60 -26.56
N GLU A 158 -28.87 19.66 -25.84
CA GLU A 158 -28.93 19.24 -24.44
C GLU A 158 -28.81 17.71 -24.28
N LYS A 159 -29.47 16.95 -25.18
CA LYS A 159 -29.30 15.48 -25.24
C LYS A 159 -27.87 15.05 -25.58
N ARG A 160 -27.19 15.76 -26.48
CA ARG A 160 -25.76 15.48 -26.79
C ARG A 160 -24.86 15.73 -25.59
N ALA A 161 -25.07 16.81 -24.83
CA ALA A 161 -24.25 17.15 -23.68
C ALA A 161 -24.38 16.13 -22.52
N GLU A 162 -25.57 15.54 -22.35
CA GLU A 162 -25.80 14.54 -21.30
C GLU A 162 -25.26 13.15 -21.69
N GLU A 163 -25.37 12.75 -22.95
CA GLU A 163 -24.70 11.55 -23.48
C GLU A 163 -23.16 11.66 -23.41
N GLU A 164 -22.60 12.85 -23.65
CA GLU A 164 -21.16 13.09 -23.55
C GLU A 164 -20.63 12.87 -22.13
N LYS A 165 -21.37 13.34 -21.11
CA LYS A 165 -21.03 13.14 -19.69
C LYS A 165 -21.12 11.68 -19.26
N ARG A 166 -22.18 10.96 -19.65
CA ARG A 166 -22.33 9.51 -19.34
C ARG A 166 -21.19 8.70 -19.97
N ALA A 167 -20.82 9.02 -21.21
CA ALA A 167 -19.71 8.38 -21.89
C ALA A 167 -18.34 8.70 -21.26
N GLU A 168 -18.18 9.85 -20.60
CA GLU A 168 -16.96 10.24 -19.91
C GLU A 168 -16.78 9.53 -18.56
N GLU A 169 -17.87 9.36 -17.78
CA GLU A 169 -17.86 8.61 -16.51
C GLU A 169 -17.56 7.12 -16.72
N GLU A 170 -18.18 6.46 -17.70
CA GLU A 170 -17.92 5.05 -18.01
C GLU A 170 -16.46 4.81 -18.45
N LYS A 171 -15.87 5.78 -19.17
CA LYS A 171 -14.46 5.75 -19.56
C LYS A 171 -13.53 5.85 -18.36
N ARG A 172 -13.85 6.69 -17.37
CA ARG A 172 -13.08 6.81 -16.11
C ARG A 172 -13.08 5.51 -15.30
N GLY A 173 -14.24 4.86 -15.16
CA GLY A 173 -14.34 3.59 -14.42
C GLY A 173 -13.50 2.46 -15.03
N LYS A 174 -13.57 2.29 -16.36
CA LYS A 174 -12.76 1.30 -17.09
C LYS A 174 -11.26 1.56 -17.00
N GLU A 175 -10.86 2.82 -16.82
CA GLU A 175 -9.46 3.18 -16.66
C GLU A 175 -8.93 2.83 -15.28
N GLN A 176 -9.68 3.16 -14.22
CA GLN A 176 -9.30 2.80 -12.86
C GLN A 176 -9.13 1.29 -12.69
N GLU A 177 -10.00 0.48 -13.31
CA GLU A 177 -9.88 -0.97 -13.31
C GLU A 177 -8.59 -1.45 -14.01
N LYS A 178 -8.21 -0.81 -15.12
CA LYS A 178 -6.96 -1.13 -15.85
C LYS A 178 -5.74 -0.79 -15.00
N ILE A 179 -5.71 0.38 -14.36
CA ILE A 179 -4.63 0.78 -13.44
C ILE A 179 -4.53 -0.19 -12.28
N GLN A 180 -5.66 -0.57 -11.67
CA GLN A 180 -5.66 -1.54 -10.57
C GLN A 180 -5.11 -2.91 -11.00
N ASN A 181 -5.50 -3.40 -12.18
CA ASN A 181 -4.98 -4.64 -12.76
C ASN A 181 -3.47 -4.56 -13.04
N PHE A 182 -2.97 -3.40 -13.47
CA PHE A 182 -1.53 -3.16 -13.60
C PHE A 182 -0.83 -3.21 -12.26
N LEU A 183 -1.34 -2.50 -11.24
CA LEU A 183 -0.73 -2.41 -9.91
C LEU A 183 -0.57 -3.80 -9.29
N VAL A 184 -1.58 -4.67 -9.42
CA VAL A 184 -1.51 -6.05 -8.91
C VAL A 184 -0.42 -6.86 -9.62
N LYS A 185 -0.35 -6.79 -10.95
CA LYS A 185 0.66 -7.52 -11.74
C LYS A 185 2.07 -7.00 -11.47
N ALA A 186 2.23 -5.69 -11.38
CA ALA A 186 3.51 -5.06 -11.10
C ALA A 186 4.01 -5.40 -9.69
N GLN A 187 3.12 -5.37 -8.69
CA GLN A 187 3.46 -5.77 -7.33
C GLN A 187 3.91 -7.23 -7.27
N GLY A 188 3.19 -8.15 -7.94
CA GLY A 188 3.60 -9.56 -7.99
C GLY A 188 5.00 -9.76 -8.57
N ALA A 189 5.39 -8.97 -9.59
CA ALA A 189 6.74 -9.02 -10.15
C ALA A 189 7.81 -8.52 -9.16
N VAL A 190 7.48 -7.50 -8.36
CA VAL A 190 8.35 -6.96 -7.30
C VAL A 190 8.51 -7.95 -6.15
N ASP A 191 7.43 -8.63 -5.74
CA ASP A 191 7.45 -9.64 -4.69
C ASP A 191 8.26 -10.89 -5.12
N GLU A 192 8.16 -11.30 -6.38
CA GLU A 192 9.00 -12.37 -6.94
C GLU A 192 10.49 -12.03 -6.88
N TYR A 193 10.85 -10.76 -7.11
CA TYR A 193 12.22 -10.27 -7.00
C TYR A 193 12.70 -10.23 -5.56
N GLU A 194 11.85 -9.82 -4.61
CA GLU A 194 12.14 -9.85 -3.17
C GLU A 194 12.46 -11.27 -2.68
N GLN A 195 11.70 -12.27 -3.13
CA GLN A 195 11.99 -13.67 -2.81
C GLN A 195 13.37 -14.10 -3.33
N LYS A 196 13.79 -13.60 -4.49
CA LYS A 196 15.14 -13.87 -5.03
C LYS A 196 16.23 -13.15 -4.25
N ILE A 197 16.01 -11.90 -3.84
CA ILE A 197 16.89 -11.18 -2.91
C ILE A 197 17.08 -12.02 -1.64
N THR A 198 15.98 -12.46 -1.03
CA THR A 198 15.99 -13.20 0.23
C THR A 198 16.67 -14.57 0.12
N LYS A 199 16.57 -15.23 -1.04
CA LYS A 199 17.20 -16.54 -1.31
C LYS A 199 18.69 -16.44 -1.66
N LEU A 200 19.09 -15.43 -2.43
CA LEU A 200 20.43 -15.33 -3.02
C LEU A 200 21.42 -14.54 -2.14
N LEU A 201 20.94 -13.65 -1.27
CA LEU A 201 21.79 -12.76 -0.46
C LEU A 201 22.00 -13.10 1.03
N PRO A 202 21.45 -14.18 1.64
CA PRO A 202 21.81 -14.48 3.02
C PRO A 202 23.23 -15.07 3.00
N GLN A 203 24.17 -14.40 3.69
CA GLN A 203 25.59 -14.75 3.95
C GLN A 203 26.66 -13.84 3.30
N VAL A 204 26.35 -12.61 2.85
CA VAL A 204 27.40 -11.73 2.31
C VAL A 204 28.10 -10.87 3.39
N THR A 205 29.30 -11.28 3.83
CA THR A 205 30.16 -10.49 4.74
C THR A 205 31.06 -9.49 4.00
N SER A 206 31.18 -9.62 2.67
CA SER A 206 32.02 -8.76 1.83
C SER A 206 31.42 -7.38 1.64
N THR A 207 32.26 -6.33 1.64
CA THR A 207 31.86 -4.95 1.35
C THR A 207 31.19 -4.82 -0.03
N ARG A 208 31.64 -5.58 -1.03
CA ARG A 208 31.05 -5.58 -2.37
C ARG A 208 29.64 -6.15 -2.39
N GLY A 209 29.41 -7.29 -1.74
CA GLY A 209 28.06 -7.87 -1.74
C GLY A 209 27.09 -7.17 -0.79
N ARG A 210 27.57 -6.44 0.23
CA ARG A 210 26.73 -5.47 0.97
C ARG A 210 26.27 -4.31 0.10
N ALA A 211 27.10 -3.84 -0.83
CA ALA A 211 26.70 -2.80 -1.79
C ALA A 211 25.65 -3.33 -2.79
N ILE A 212 25.86 -4.54 -3.33
CA ILE A 212 24.88 -5.22 -4.21
C ILE A 212 23.55 -5.45 -3.48
N GLN A 213 23.60 -5.93 -2.23
CA GLN A 213 22.40 -6.15 -1.42
C GLN A 213 21.64 -4.84 -1.18
N ARG A 214 22.34 -3.75 -0.85
CA ARG A 214 21.70 -2.44 -0.69
C ARG A 214 21.08 -1.96 -1.99
N ALA A 215 21.81 -2.02 -3.11
CA ALA A 215 21.28 -1.62 -4.42
C ALA A 215 20.02 -2.43 -4.79
N ALA A 216 19.99 -3.72 -4.47
CA ALA A 216 18.83 -4.57 -4.71
C ALA A 216 17.63 -4.22 -3.83
N GLN A 217 17.87 -3.93 -2.56
CA GLN A 217 16.83 -3.49 -1.61
C GLN A 217 16.30 -2.11 -1.98
N THR A 218 17.18 -1.16 -2.33
CA THR A 218 16.79 0.17 -2.80
C THR A 218 15.92 0.08 -4.05
N LEU A 219 16.30 -0.74 -5.04
CA LEU A 219 15.46 -0.96 -6.23
C LEU A 219 14.06 -1.49 -5.88
N TYR A 220 13.98 -2.43 -4.93
CA TYR A 220 12.71 -2.96 -4.44
C TYR A 220 11.86 -1.86 -3.75
N GLU A 221 12.47 -1.10 -2.85
CA GLU A 221 11.82 -0.03 -2.09
C GLU A 221 11.32 1.08 -3.01
N ASP A 222 12.14 1.51 -3.97
CA ASP A 222 11.81 2.56 -4.93
C ASP A 222 10.63 2.16 -5.83
N LEU A 223 10.63 0.93 -6.35
CA LEU A 223 9.53 0.42 -7.18
C LEU A 223 8.25 0.23 -6.37
N THR A 224 8.35 -0.31 -5.16
CA THR A 224 7.20 -0.46 -4.25
C THR A 224 6.62 0.90 -3.89
N GLY A 225 7.47 1.89 -3.62
CA GLY A 225 7.10 3.27 -3.37
C GLY A 225 6.43 3.92 -4.59
N ALA A 226 6.99 3.75 -5.79
CA ALA A 226 6.42 4.26 -7.02
C ALA A 226 5.02 3.68 -7.30
N LEU A 227 4.84 2.36 -7.10
CA LEU A 227 3.53 1.70 -7.24
C LEU A 227 2.53 2.17 -6.17
N SER A 228 2.99 2.42 -4.95
CA SER A 228 2.16 2.92 -3.85
C SER A 228 1.66 4.35 -4.13
N LEU A 229 2.51 5.19 -4.71
CA LEU A 229 2.11 6.55 -5.14
C LEU A 229 1.06 6.51 -6.25
N LEU A 230 1.26 5.67 -7.27
CA LEU A 230 0.27 5.49 -8.34
C LEU A 230 -1.06 4.92 -7.83
N ARG A 231 -1.02 4.10 -6.77
CA ARG A 231 -2.24 3.60 -6.10
C ARG A 231 -3.00 4.73 -5.39
N GLY A 232 -2.29 5.67 -4.78
CA GLY A 232 -2.88 6.83 -4.11
C GLY A 232 -3.41 7.89 -5.08
N ASP A 233 -2.79 8.00 -6.25
CA ASP A 233 -3.16 8.95 -7.30
C ASP A 233 -3.16 8.27 -8.68
N PRO A 234 -4.29 7.67 -9.11
CA PRO A 234 -4.42 7.03 -10.42
C PRO A 234 -4.75 8.03 -11.55
N THR A 235 -4.40 9.32 -11.40
CA THR A 235 -4.60 10.34 -12.43
C THR A 235 -3.48 10.32 -13.48
N SER A 236 -3.64 11.12 -14.54
CA SER A 236 -2.59 11.32 -15.55
C SER A 236 -1.27 11.83 -14.95
N GLU A 237 -1.35 12.63 -13.88
CA GLU A 237 -0.17 13.15 -13.16
C GLU A 237 0.53 12.04 -12.38
N GLY A 238 -0.22 11.22 -11.63
CA GLY A 238 0.34 10.05 -10.96
C GLY A 238 0.98 9.04 -11.91
N VAL A 239 0.39 8.82 -13.09
CA VAL A 239 0.96 7.99 -14.16
C VAL A 239 2.30 8.53 -14.68
N GLU A 240 2.41 9.85 -14.84
CA GLU A 240 3.64 10.52 -15.28
C GLU A 240 4.73 10.47 -14.19
N ASN A 241 4.34 10.65 -12.94
CA ASN A 241 5.22 10.53 -11.77
C ASN A 241 5.76 9.11 -11.63
N PHE A 242 4.90 8.09 -11.77
CA PHE A 242 5.30 6.69 -11.78
C PHE A 242 6.32 6.41 -12.89
N LYS A 243 6.04 6.85 -14.13
CA LYS A 243 6.95 6.66 -15.27
C LYS A 243 8.33 7.25 -14.98
N THR A 244 8.38 8.45 -14.41
CA THR A 244 9.63 9.15 -14.10
C THR A 244 10.46 8.35 -13.09
N LYS A 245 9.84 7.95 -11.97
CA LYS A 245 10.51 7.11 -10.96
C LYS A 245 10.93 5.76 -11.51
N PHE A 246 10.07 5.14 -12.31
CA PHE A 246 10.38 3.86 -12.95
C PHE A 246 11.61 3.96 -13.88
N ARG A 247 11.76 5.07 -14.62
CA ARG A 247 12.95 5.32 -15.43
C ARG A 247 14.21 5.42 -14.56
N GLU A 248 14.15 6.21 -13.49
CA GLU A 248 15.28 6.37 -12.55
C GLU A 248 15.71 5.02 -11.98
N SER A 249 14.75 4.21 -11.50
CA SER A 249 15.01 2.86 -11.00
C SER A 249 15.64 1.93 -12.05
N VAL A 250 15.22 2.04 -13.32
CA VAL A 250 15.83 1.27 -14.43
C VAL A 250 17.26 1.72 -14.69
N ASP A 251 17.49 3.03 -14.73
CA ASP A 251 18.82 3.60 -14.93
C ASP A 251 19.79 3.19 -13.81
N ASP A 252 19.35 3.24 -12.56
CA ASP A 252 20.13 2.84 -11.38
C ASP A 252 20.41 1.33 -11.35
N ALA A 253 19.44 0.50 -11.77
CA ALA A 253 19.64 -0.95 -11.87
C ALA A 253 20.65 -1.33 -12.95
N ILE A 254 20.63 -0.63 -14.10
CA ILE A 254 21.54 -0.90 -15.23
C ILE A 254 22.95 -0.38 -14.95
N LYS A 255 23.08 0.82 -14.38
CA LYS A 255 24.38 1.52 -14.21
C LYS A 255 25.01 1.31 -12.83
N GLY A 256 24.24 0.90 -11.84
CA GLY A 256 24.68 0.77 -10.46
C GLY A 256 25.39 -0.55 -10.15
N ASP A 257 25.62 -0.78 -8.86
CA ASP A 257 26.33 -1.95 -8.33
C ASP A 257 25.64 -3.28 -8.65
N LEU A 258 24.34 -3.24 -8.98
CA LEU A 258 23.56 -4.41 -9.38
C LEU A 258 24.11 -5.08 -10.65
N SER A 259 24.66 -4.30 -11.58
CA SER A 259 25.29 -4.79 -12.81
C SER A 259 26.48 -5.72 -12.58
N THR A 260 27.00 -5.78 -11.36
CA THR A 260 28.21 -6.53 -11.01
C THR A 260 27.93 -7.96 -10.53
N GLU A 261 26.67 -8.33 -10.29
CA GLU A 261 26.24 -9.68 -9.90
C GLU A 261 25.26 -10.24 -10.95
N PRO A 262 25.65 -11.27 -11.72
CA PRO A 262 24.89 -11.70 -12.89
C PRO A 262 23.48 -12.22 -12.60
N THR A 263 23.28 -12.95 -11.49
CA THR A 263 22.02 -13.67 -11.26
C THR A 263 20.90 -12.73 -10.83
N LEU A 264 21.20 -11.82 -9.90
CA LEU A 264 20.30 -10.80 -9.39
C LEU A 264 20.08 -9.69 -10.41
N TYR A 265 21.11 -9.34 -11.19
CA TYR A 265 20.97 -8.43 -12.32
C TYR A 265 19.93 -8.96 -13.31
N GLN A 266 20.06 -10.21 -13.75
CA GLN A 266 19.10 -10.82 -14.68
C GLN A 266 17.69 -10.92 -14.07
N ALA A 267 17.59 -11.20 -12.75
CA ALA A 267 16.32 -11.17 -12.04
C ALA A 267 15.67 -9.78 -12.03
N ALA A 268 16.45 -8.74 -11.76
CA ALA A 268 16.00 -7.35 -11.75
C ALA A 268 15.57 -6.90 -13.15
N ILE A 269 16.36 -7.19 -14.19
CA ILE A 269 16.01 -6.88 -15.59
C ILE A 269 14.72 -7.59 -15.99
N LYS A 270 14.53 -8.85 -15.61
CA LYS A 270 13.28 -9.59 -15.87
C LYS A 270 12.07 -8.94 -15.19
N MET A 271 12.21 -8.56 -13.91
CA MET A 271 11.16 -7.85 -13.16
C MET A 271 10.82 -6.52 -13.85
N LEU A 272 11.81 -5.69 -14.14
CA LEU A 272 11.64 -4.38 -14.79
C LEU A 272 10.99 -4.52 -16.16
N LYS A 273 11.38 -5.52 -16.96
CA LYS A 273 10.74 -5.81 -18.25
C LYS A 273 9.27 -6.20 -18.09
N ASN A 274 8.94 -7.02 -17.10
CA ASN A 274 7.56 -7.40 -16.83
C ASN A 274 6.72 -6.17 -16.46
N ILE A 275 7.23 -5.32 -15.56
CA ILE A 275 6.56 -4.07 -15.17
C ILE A 275 6.38 -3.16 -16.38
N ALA A 276 7.42 -2.96 -17.21
CA ALA A 276 7.33 -2.15 -18.42
C ALA A 276 6.30 -2.69 -19.43
N ASN A 277 6.24 -4.01 -19.61
CA ASN A 277 5.25 -4.64 -20.50
C ASN A 277 3.82 -4.48 -19.97
N CYS A 278 3.61 -4.70 -18.67
CA CYS A 278 2.32 -4.46 -18.03
C CYS A 278 1.92 -2.98 -18.12
N PHE A 279 2.85 -2.06 -17.92
CA PHE A 279 2.58 -0.63 -18.05
C PHE A 279 2.24 -0.24 -19.49
N ILE A 280 2.95 -0.76 -20.50
CA ILE A 280 2.60 -0.52 -21.91
C ILE A 280 1.20 -1.07 -22.23
N SER A 281 0.82 -2.20 -21.63
CA SER A 281 -0.52 -2.78 -21.82
C SER A 281 -1.65 -1.89 -21.29
N LEU A 282 -1.35 -1.00 -20.32
CA LEU A 282 -2.31 0.04 -19.90
C LEU A 282 -2.73 0.92 -21.07
N PHE A 283 -1.86 1.14 -22.05
CA PHE A 283 -2.09 2.04 -23.18
C PHE A 283 -2.37 1.31 -24.50
N GLY A 284 -2.51 -0.01 -24.49
CA GLY A 284 -2.71 -0.84 -25.69
C GLY A 284 -4.17 -1.15 -26.04
N ILE A 285 -4.48 -1.04 -27.35
CA ILE A 285 -5.54 -1.69 -28.15
C ILE A 285 -7.02 -1.41 -27.81
N ASP A 286 -7.43 -0.16 -27.57
CA ASP A 286 -8.85 0.21 -27.76
C ASP A 286 -8.95 1.49 -28.59
N LYS A 287 -9.72 1.45 -29.67
CA LYS A 287 -9.98 2.59 -30.57
C LYS A 287 -10.89 3.67 -29.97
N ASN A 288 -11.41 3.47 -28.75
CA ASN A 288 -12.42 4.33 -28.11
C ASN A 288 -11.92 5.03 -26.82
N ARG A 289 -10.64 5.42 -26.75
CA ARG A 289 -10.03 5.95 -25.50
C ARG A 289 -9.84 7.47 -25.46
N LEU A 290 -9.88 8.00 -24.23
CA LEU A 290 -9.52 9.38 -23.87
C LEU A 290 -8.00 9.63 -23.92
N TYR A 291 -7.17 8.61 -23.64
CA TYR A 291 -5.71 8.73 -23.75
C TYR A 291 -5.28 8.33 -25.14
N ALA A 292 -4.74 9.29 -25.89
CA ALA A 292 -4.19 9.05 -27.21
C ALA A 292 -3.19 7.89 -27.16
N THR A 293 -3.39 6.92 -28.06
CA THR A 293 -2.49 5.79 -28.33
C THR A 293 -1.04 6.24 -28.64
N ASP A 294 -0.88 7.53 -29.00
CA ASP A 294 0.36 8.27 -29.22
C ASP A 294 0.80 9.16 -28.03
N SER A 295 0.42 8.81 -26.79
CA SER A 295 0.94 9.52 -25.62
C SER A 295 2.45 9.37 -25.54
N LYS A 296 3.16 10.51 -25.39
CA LYS A 296 4.61 10.61 -25.17
C LYS A 296 5.12 9.61 -24.11
N ILE A 297 4.30 9.35 -23.09
CA ILE A 297 4.49 8.36 -22.04
C ILE A 297 4.75 6.96 -22.60
N VAL A 298 3.95 6.51 -23.56
CA VAL A 298 4.04 5.16 -24.14
C VAL A 298 5.30 5.00 -24.97
N GLN A 299 5.65 6.01 -25.75
CA GLN A 299 6.89 6.02 -26.54
C GLN A 299 8.11 5.97 -25.63
N GLU A 300 8.09 6.74 -24.55
CA GLU A 300 9.13 6.75 -23.54
C GLU A 300 9.28 5.41 -22.81
N VAL A 301 8.18 4.75 -22.44
CA VAL A 301 8.26 3.43 -21.78
C VAL A 301 8.68 2.33 -22.76
N LYS A 302 8.28 2.44 -24.04
CA LYS A 302 8.81 1.56 -25.10
C LYS A 302 10.32 1.73 -25.28
N ALA A 303 10.84 2.96 -25.14
CA ALA A 303 12.28 3.20 -25.14
C ALA A 303 12.95 2.56 -23.91
N ILE A 304 12.39 2.73 -22.70
CA ILE A 304 12.88 2.05 -21.49
C ILE A 304 12.93 0.52 -21.67
N ARG A 305 11.86 -0.08 -22.23
CA ARG A 305 11.82 -1.52 -22.54
C ARG A 305 12.90 -1.93 -23.54
N SER A 306 13.17 -1.10 -24.55
CA SER A 306 14.21 -1.37 -25.55
C SER A 306 15.59 -1.35 -24.91
N ASN A 307 15.86 -0.37 -24.03
CA ASN A 307 17.09 -0.31 -23.24
C ASN A 307 17.24 -1.55 -22.34
N LEU A 308 16.16 -2.00 -21.69
CA LEU A 308 16.17 -3.24 -20.88
C LEU A 308 16.46 -4.49 -21.72
N LEU A 309 15.98 -4.56 -22.96
CA LEU A 309 16.28 -5.67 -23.89
C LEU A 309 17.75 -5.66 -24.33
N GLU A 310 18.34 -4.48 -24.53
CA GLU A 310 19.77 -4.34 -24.82
C GLU A 310 20.63 -4.69 -23.60
N ALA A 311 20.21 -4.24 -22.41
CA ALA A 311 20.86 -4.52 -21.14
C ALA A 311 20.83 -6.01 -20.75
N GLU A 312 19.76 -6.74 -21.11
CA GLU A 312 19.68 -8.19 -20.93
C GLU A 312 20.67 -8.94 -21.84
N LYS A 313 20.83 -8.49 -23.09
CA LYS A 313 21.73 -9.10 -24.09
C LYS A 313 23.21 -8.80 -23.83
N SER A 314 23.50 -7.61 -23.32
CA SER A 314 24.86 -7.13 -23.05
C SER A 314 25.32 -7.35 -21.60
N GLY A 315 24.39 -7.71 -20.72
CA GLY A 315 24.65 -7.94 -19.30
C GLY A 315 25.48 -9.19 -19.03
N PRO A 316 26.04 -9.31 -17.81
CA PRO A 316 26.82 -10.48 -17.43
C PRO A 316 25.96 -11.76 -17.45
N GLU A 317 26.48 -12.83 -18.06
CA GLU A 317 25.82 -14.14 -18.05
C GLU A 317 26.03 -14.86 -16.71
N PRO A 318 24.96 -15.45 -16.11
CA PRO A 318 25.11 -16.29 -14.93
C PRO A 318 25.80 -17.61 -15.27
N ASP A 319 26.67 -18.10 -14.38
CA ASP A 319 27.38 -19.35 -14.58
C ASP A 319 26.43 -20.56 -14.69
N ALA A 320 26.92 -21.67 -15.24
CA ALA A 320 26.13 -22.89 -15.43
C ALA A 320 25.66 -23.53 -14.11
N SER A 321 26.29 -23.21 -12.98
CA SER A 321 25.93 -23.71 -11.65
C SER A 321 24.76 -22.92 -11.04
N SER A 322 24.62 -21.64 -11.40
CA SER A 322 23.61 -20.70 -10.93
C SER A 322 22.30 -20.81 -11.73
N ARG A 323 22.35 -21.34 -12.95
CA ARG A 323 21.16 -21.67 -13.77
C ARG A 323 20.25 -22.72 -13.13
N ALA A 324 20.77 -23.55 -12.23
CA ALA A 324 20.01 -24.62 -11.56
C ALA A 324 19.18 -24.13 -10.35
N GLN A 325 19.30 -22.85 -9.96
CA GLN A 325 18.60 -22.26 -8.81
C GLN A 325 17.49 -21.26 -9.18
N LEU A 326 17.25 -21.06 -10.49
CA LEU A 326 16.10 -20.32 -11.06
C LEU A 326 14.94 -21.27 -11.34
#